data_AF-A0A6P0MSU1-F1
#
_entry.id   AF-A0A6P0MSU1-F1
#
_cell.length_a   1.000
_cell.length_b   1.000
_cell.length_c   1.000
_cell.angle_alpha   90.00
_cell.angle_beta   90.00
_cell.angle_gamma   90.00
#
_symmetry.space_group_name_H-M   'P 1'
#
loop_
_entity.id
_entity.type
_entity.pdbx_description
1 polymer ?
#
loop_
_entity_poly.entity_id
_entity_poly.type
_entity_poly.pdbx_seq_one_letter_code
_entity_poly.pdbx_strand_id
1 'polypeptide(L)'
;MSNVKWLNLIRDSLIDAGVPKTSATSAYLAGIAHLNPALTSVVEGAQELLTNTDGSDELLSPAEIGEQLGLTSIAVNQFLIGFGFQSPNPNKEKGAPRYLLTKRGETHGIKVQEEAGSFIQYRLKWKPSIIDILEAVITPTVL
;
A
#
# COMPACT_ATOMS: atom_id res chain seq x y z
N MET A 1 -14.42 -26.00 -22.36
CA MET A 1 -13.73 -25.16 -21.35
C MET A 1 -14.77 -24.17 -20.82
N SER A 2 -14.97 -24.04 -19.50
CA SER A 2 -16.08 -23.23 -18.95
C SER A 2 -15.84 -21.72 -19.09
N ASN A 3 -16.91 -20.92 -19.17
CA ASN A 3 -16.83 -19.46 -19.30
C ASN A 3 -16.06 -18.80 -18.14
N VAL A 4 -16.19 -19.34 -16.92
CA VAL A 4 -15.43 -18.89 -15.75
C VAL A 4 -13.92 -19.12 -15.92
N LYS A 5 -13.52 -20.23 -16.57
CA LYS A 5 -12.11 -20.52 -16.82
C LYS A 5 -11.48 -19.53 -17.81
N TRP A 6 -12.25 -19.03 -18.78
CA TRP A 6 -11.82 -17.97 -19.68
C TRP A 6 -11.69 -16.62 -18.97
N LEU A 7 -12.64 -16.26 -18.11
CA LEU A 7 -12.57 -15.03 -17.34
C LEU A 7 -11.35 -14.99 -16.41
N ASN A 8 -11.02 -16.11 -15.76
CA ASN A 8 -9.80 -16.21 -14.96
C ASN A 8 -8.54 -16.01 -15.81
N LEU A 9 -8.45 -16.69 -16.97
CA LEU A 9 -7.31 -16.55 -17.87
C LEU A 9 -7.12 -15.10 -18.34
N ILE A 10 -8.21 -14.42 -18.69
CA ILE A 10 -8.19 -13.00 -19.12
C ILE A 10 -7.75 -12.10 -17.97
N ARG A 11 -8.31 -12.26 -16.77
CA ARG A 11 -7.91 -11.47 -15.58
C ARG A 11 -6.42 -11.60 -15.32
N ASP A 12 -5.92 -12.83 -15.28
CA ASP A 12 -4.52 -13.11 -14.96
C ASP A 12 -3.59 -12.56 -16.06
N SER A 13 -4.00 -12.66 -17.33
CA SER A 13 -3.24 -12.09 -18.47
C SER A 13 -3.18 -10.56 -18.44
N LEU A 14 -4.25 -9.89 -17.98
CA LEU A 14 -4.25 -8.43 -17.79
C LEU A 14 -3.30 -8.00 -16.68
N ILE A 15 -3.27 -8.76 -15.58
CA ILE A 15 -2.33 -8.52 -14.46
C ILE A 15 -0.88 -8.71 -14.94
N ASP A 16 -0.61 -9.79 -15.68
CA ASP A 16 0.73 -10.05 -16.24
C ASP A 16 1.16 -8.98 -17.25
N ALA A 17 0.20 -8.37 -17.96
CA ALA A 17 0.42 -7.24 -18.86
C ALA A 17 0.59 -5.88 -18.13
N GLY A 18 0.55 -5.86 -16.79
CA GLY A 18 0.78 -4.67 -15.98
C GLY A 18 -0.47 -3.82 -15.70
N VAL A 19 -1.67 -4.32 -16.00
CA VAL A 19 -2.92 -3.66 -15.60
C VAL A 19 -3.07 -3.73 -14.07
N PRO A 20 -3.46 -2.65 -13.38
CA PRO A 20 -3.72 -2.68 -11.96
C PRO A 20 -4.67 -3.82 -11.58
N LYS A 21 -4.30 -4.59 -10.54
CA LYS A 21 -5.05 -5.78 -10.13
C LYS A 21 -6.52 -5.47 -9.83
N THR A 22 -6.80 -4.30 -9.27
CA THR A 22 -8.16 -3.85 -8.96
C THR A 22 -8.97 -3.59 -10.22
N SER A 23 -8.40 -2.91 -11.22
CA SER A 23 -9.03 -2.74 -12.54
C SER A 23 -9.27 -4.08 -13.25
N ALA A 24 -8.29 -4.99 -13.25
CA ALA A 24 -8.45 -6.32 -13.83
C ALA A 24 -9.52 -7.17 -13.10
N THR A 25 -9.60 -7.05 -11.78
CA THR A 25 -10.60 -7.74 -10.95
C THR A 25 -12.00 -7.15 -11.14
N SER A 26 -12.13 -5.83 -11.30
CA SER A 26 -13.41 -5.18 -11.58
C SER A 26 -13.99 -5.63 -12.92
N ALA A 27 -13.15 -5.73 -13.97
CA ALA A 27 -13.54 -6.25 -15.27
C ALA A 27 -13.96 -7.74 -15.21
N TYR A 28 -13.25 -8.54 -14.42
CA TYR A 28 -13.62 -9.94 -14.16
C TYR A 28 -15.01 -10.05 -13.51
N LEU A 29 -15.27 -9.25 -12.48
CA LEU A 29 -16.56 -9.25 -11.77
C LEU A 29 -17.71 -8.81 -12.68
N ALA A 30 -17.51 -7.79 -13.51
CA ALA A 30 -18.48 -7.38 -14.52
C ALA A 30 -18.80 -8.53 -15.50
N GLY A 31 -17.79 -9.30 -15.92
CA GLY A 31 -17.97 -10.50 -16.74
C GLY A 31 -18.78 -11.59 -16.04
N ILE A 32 -18.60 -11.79 -14.73
CA ILE A 32 -19.40 -12.74 -13.94
C ILE A 32 -20.85 -12.29 -13.84
N ALA A 33 -21.13 -11.00 -13.57
CA ALA A 33 -22.49 -10.47 -13.54
C ALA A 33 -23.20 -10.61 -14.89
N HIS A 34 -22.47 -10.42 -16.00
CA HIS A 34 -23.02 -10.62 -17.33
C HIS A 34 -23.40 -12.09 -17.61
N LEU A 35 -22.57 -13.04 -17.18
CA LEU A 35 -22.83 -14.47 -17.35
C LEU A 35 -23.89 -15.01 -16.39
N ASN A 36 -24.04 -14.39 -15.22
CA ASN A 36 -25.02 -14.77 -14.21
C ASN A 36 -25.65 -13.51 -13.58
N PRO A 37 -26.75 -13.02 -14.17
CA PRO A 37 -27.44 -11.82 -13.68
C PRO A 37 -27.98 -11.95 -12.25
N ALA A 38 -28.14 -13.17 -11.72
CA ALA A 38 -28.53 -13.36 -10.32
C ALA A 38 -27.45 -12.91 -9.33
N LEU A 39 -26.21 -12.72 -9.78
CA LEU A 39 -25.10 -12.26 -8.96
C LEU A 39 -24.84 -10.75 -9.07
N THR A 40 -25.62 -10.00 -9.85
CA THR A 40 -25.38 -8.58 -10.11
C THR A 40 -25.27 -7.76 -8.82
N SER A 41 -26.18 -7.91 -7.86
CA SER A 41 -26.14 -7.15 -6.61
C SER A 41 -24.91 -7.48 -5.74
N VAL A 42 -24.47 -8.74 -5.77
CA VAL A 42 -23.25 -9.18 -5.06
C VAL A 42 -22.00 -8.61 -5.74
N VAL A 43 -21.99 -8.57 -7.08
CA VAL A 43 -20.91 -7.99 -7.87
C VAL A 43 -20.84 -6.47 -7.67
N GLU A 44 -21.96 -5.77 -7.66
CA GLU A 44 -22.03 -4.33 -7.42
C GLU A 44 -21.44 -3.98 -6.05
N GLY A 45 -21.82 -4.69 -4.98
CA GLY A 45 -21.22 -4.50 -3.66
C GLY A 45 -19.72 -4.82 -3.61
N ALA A 46 -19.27 -5.85 -4.33
CA ALA A 46 -17.85 -6.16 -4.44
C ALA A 46 -17.07 -5.09 -5.24
N GLN A 47 -17.68 -4.52 -6.29
CA GLN A 47 -17.09 -3.43 -7.06
C GLN A 47 -17.05 -2.12 -6.27
N GLU A 48 -18.08 -1.84 -5.47
CA GLU A 48 -18.10 -0.71 -4.55
C GLU A 48 -16.98 -0.84 -3.51
N LEU A 49 -16.80 -2.04 -2.91
CA LEU A 49 -15.68 -2.32 -2.03
C LEU A 49 -14.34 -2.14 -2.75
N LEU A 50 -14.17 -2.69 -3.96
CA LEU A 50 -12.94 -2.52 -4.73
C LEU A 50 -12.65 -1.06 -5.05
N THR A 51 -13.67 -0.27 -5.40
CA THR A 51 -13.54 1.16 -5.74
C THR A 51 -13.22 2.00 -4.50
N ASN A 52 -13.82 1.66 -3.35
CA ASN A 52 -13.54 2.29 -2.06
C ASN A 52 -12.21 1.82 -1.45
N THR A 53 -11.67 0.69 -1.90
CA THR A 53 -10.33 0.19 -1.55
C THR A 53 -9.27 0.61 -2.58
N ASP A 54 -9.68 1.16 -3.73
CA ASP A 54 -8.83 1.84 -4.74
C ASP A 54 -8.61 3.32 -4.42
N GLY A 55 -9.10 3.78 -3.25
CA GLY A 55 -8.55 4.99 -2.66
C GLY A 55 -7.05 4.81 -2.57
N SER A 56 -6.28 5.74 -3.15
CA SER A 56 -4.88 5.88 -2.84
C SER A 56 -4.72 5.64 -1.33
N ASP A 57 -4.14 4.50 -0.93
CA ASP A 57 -3.72 4.29 0.45
C ASP A 57 -2.92 5.55 0.77
N GLU A 58 -3.53 6.48 1.53
CA GLU A 58 -2.96 7.80 1.68
C GLU A 58 -1.62 7.58 2.34
N LEU A 59 -0.56 7.76 1.55
CA LEU A 59 0.75 7.33 1.95
C LEU A 59 1.16 8.23 3.12
N LEU A 60 1.40 7.60 4.25
CA LEU A 60 1.65 8.28 5.50
C LEU A 60 3.15 8.57 5.66
N SER A 61 3.45 9.79 6.06
CA SER A 61 4.75 10.16 6.59
C SER A 61 4.91 9.61 8.02
N PRO A 62 6.15 9.51 8.52
CA PRO A 62 6.38 9.17 9.92
C PRO A 62 5.71 10.13 10.94
N ALA A 63 5.38 11.35 10.53
CA ALA A 63 4.65 12.30 11.38
C ALA A 63 3.17 11.92 11.49
N GLU A 64 2.52 11.63 10.37
CA GLU A 64 1.11 11.20 10.33
C GLU A 64 0.89 9.86 11.04
N ILE A 65 1.84 8.91 10.88
CA ILE A 65 1.84 7.66 11.66
C ILE A 65 1.95 7.95 13.16
N GLY A 66 2.82 8.90 13.53
CA GLY A 66 3.04 9.28 14.91
C GLY A 66 1.79 9.88 15.54
N GLU A 67 1.10 10.76 14.82
CA GLU A 67 -0.16 11.36 15.28
C GLU A 67 -1.23 10.28 15.58
N GLN A 68 -1.36 9.27 14.73
CA GLN A 68 -2.32 8.18 14.92
C GLN A 68 -1.96 7.26 16.09
N LEU A 69 -0.67 7.04 16.34
CA LEU A 69 -0.19 6.14 17.41
C LEU A 69 0.16 6.86 18.72
N GLY A 70 -0.03 8.18 18.82
CA GLY A 70 0.41 8.97 19.97
C GLY A 70 1.94 9.01 20.15
N LEU A 71 2.70 8.87 19.06
CA LEU A 71 4.15 8.83 19.02
C LEU A 71 4.74 10.06 18.32
N THR A 72 5.99 10.39 18.64
CA THR A 72 6.75 11.36 17.84
C THR A 72 7.24 10.73 16.54
N SER A 73 7.43 11.54 15.50
CA SER A 73 8.02 11.07 14.23
C SER A 73 9.42 10.47 14.42
N ILE A 74 10.16 10.89 15.45
CA ILE A 74 11.45 10.31 15.81
C ILE A 74 11.26 8.87 16.32
N ALA A 75 10.31 8.66 17.24
CA ALA A 75 10.00 7.34 17.78
C ALA A 75 9.50 6.38 16.68
N VAL A 76 8.62 6.85 15.78
CA VAL A 76 8.18 6.07 14.62
C VAL A 76 9.37 5.63 13.76
N ASN A 77 10.29 6.55 13.44
CA ASN A 77 11.47 6.21 12.66
C ASN A 77 12.38 5.19 13.37
N GLN A 78 12.49 5.26 14.70
CA GLN A 78 13.23 4.28 15.50
C GLN A 78 12.59 2.90 15.43
N PHE A 79 11.26 2.80 15.56
CA PHE A 79 10.56 1.53 15.39
C PHE A 79 10.73 0.96 13.97
N LEU A 80 10.57 1.78 12.93
CA LEU A 80 10.76 1.36 11.55
C LEU A 80 12.19 0.84 11.29
N ILE A 81 13.20 1.41 11.96
CA ILE A 81 14.58 0.88 11.93
C ILE A 81 14.69 -0.41 12.72
N GLY A 82 14.16 -0.46 13.94
CA GLY A 82 14.21 -1.61 14.83
C GLY A 82 13.58 -2.87 14.23
N PHE A 83 12.49 -2.72 13.46
CA PHE A 83 11.84 -3.81 12.73
C PHE A 83 12.44 -4.07 11.34
N GLY A 84 13.45 -3.29 10.95
CA GLY A 84 14.16 -3.46 9.70
C GLY A 84 13.36 -3.06 8.46
N PHE A 85 12.40 -2.15 8.57
CA PHE A 85 11.68 -1.58 7.42
C PHE A 85 12.48 -0.46 6.74
N GLN A 86 13.30 0.26 7.49
CA GLN A 86 14.21 1.27 6.93
C GLN A 86 15.58 1.21 7.58
N SER A 87 16.56 1.86 6.94
CA SER A 87 17.91 2.01 7.47
C SER A 87 18.38 3.46 7.35
N PRO A 88 19.26 3.95 8.24
CA PRO A 88 19.91 5.23 8.07
C PRO A 88 20.67 5.27 6.73
N ASN A 89 20.52 6.36 5.97
CA ASN A 89 21.31 6.53 4.76
C ASN A 89 22.77 6.89 5.14
N PRO A 90 23.77 6.07 4.75
CA PRO A 90 25.18 6.39 4.99
C PRO A 90 25.65 7.60 4.18
N ASN A 91 25.03 7.86 3.02
CA ASN A 91 25.40 8.92 2.09
C ASN A 91 24.48 10.13 2.26
N LYS A 92 24.82 11.00 3.22
CA LYS A 92 24.00 12.17 3.64
C LYS A 92 24.28 13.43 2.82
N GLU A 93 24.44 13.30 1.50
CA GLU A 93 24.64 14.45 0.63
C GLU A 93 23.38 15.35 0.59
N LYS A 94 23.54 16.60 0.18
CA LYS A 94 22.44 17.57 0.13
C LYS A 94 21.34 17.07 -0.83
N GLY A 95 20.12 16.91 -0.32
CA GLY A 95 18.97 16.38 -1.08
C GLY A 95 18.82 14.85 -1.03
N ALA A 96 19.81 14.13 -0.49
CA ALA A 96 19.70 12.69 -0.28
C ALA A 96 18.67 12.40 0.84
N PRO A 97 17.90 11.30 0.72
CA PRO A 97 16.96 10.91 1.75
C PRO A 97 17.69 10.56 3.05
N ARG A 98 17.12 10.92 4.20
CA ARG A 98 17.71 10.60 5.52
C ARG A 98 17.71 9.10 5.82
N TYR A 99 16.74 8.38 5.26
CA TYR A 99 16.54 6.94 5.44
C TYR A 99 16.34 6.27 4.09
N LEU A 100 16.71 4.99 4.00
CA LEU A 100 16.52 4.13 2.84
C LEU A 100 15.57 2.99 3.20
N LEU A 101 14.72 2.60 2.25
CA LEU A 101 13.92 1.39 2.38
C LEU A 101 14.83 0.17 2.40
N THR A 102 14.49 -0.79 3.26
CA THR A 102 15.05 -2.15 3.13
C THR A 102 14.14 -2.97 2.21
N LYS A 103 14.57 -4.18 1.85
CA LYS A 103 13.74 -5.17 1.15
C LYS A 103 12.42 -5.47 1.88
N ARG A 104 12.42 -5.42 3.22
CA ARG A 104 11.19 -5.56 4.03
C ARG A 104 10.36 -4.29 4.01
N GLY A 105 11.00 -3.12 3.95
CA GLY A 105 10.34 -1.83 3.79
C GLY A 105 9.55 -1.73 2.50
N GLU A 106 10.08 -2.23 1.39
CA GLU A 106 9.47 -2.13 0.05
C GLU A 106 8.07 -2.74 -0.05
N THR A 107 7.70 -3.66 0.83
CA THR A 107 6.34 -4.24 0.83
C THR A 107 5.29 -3.26 1.36
N HIS A 108 5.69 -2.34 2.25
CA HIS A 108 4.80 -1.40 2.95
C HIS A 108 5.14 0.07 2.69
N GLY A 109 6.24 0.37 2.02
CA GLY A 109 6.77 1.72 1.88
C GLY A 109 7.22 2.03 0.47
N ILE A 110 7.20 3.32 0.14
CA ILE A 110 7.61 3.86 -1.14
C ILE A 110 8.45 5.10 -0.94
N LYS A 111 9.42 5.28 -1.83
CA LYS A 111 10.20 6.50 -1.96
C LYS A 111 9.41 7.49 -2.82
N VAL A 112 9.07 8.63 -2.25
CA VAL A 112 8.37 9.73 -2.93
C VAL A 112 9.36 10.86 -3.19
N GLN A 113 9.26 11.44 -4.37
CA GLN A 113 9.97 12.64 -4.75
C GLN A 113 9.10 13.87 -4.42
N GLU A 114 9.63 14.79 -3.64
CA GLU A 114 8.94 16.03 -3.26
C GLU A 114 9.80 17.25 -3.64
N GLU A 115 9.18 18.28 -4.19
CA GLU A 115 9.85 19.56 -4.43
C GLU A 115 9.99 20.33 -3.11
N ALA A 116 11.22 20.70 -2.76
CA ALA A 116 11.54 21.48 -1.59
C ALA A 116 12.24 22.79 -2.02
N GLY A 117 11.44 23.76 -2.48
CA GLY A 117 11.98 25.01 -3.04
C GLY A 117 12.70 24.76 -4.36
N SER A 118 14.00 25.07 -4.43
CA SER A 118 14.83 24.93 -5.65
C SER A 118 15.49 23.56 -5.83
N PHE A 119 15.23 22.59 -4.95
CA PHE A 119 15.81 21.26 -5.01
C PHE A 119 14.77 20.16 -4.79
N ILE A 120 15.09 18.98 -5.32
CA ILE A 120 14.30 17.77 -5.13
C ILE A 120 14.73 17.11 -3.82
N GLN A 121 13.77 16.78 -2.97
CA GLN A 121 13.97 15.97 -1.77
C GLN A 121 13.29 14.62 -1.94
N TYR A 122 13.96 13.55 -1.51
CA TYR A 122 13.35 12.23 -1.43
C TYR A 122 12.91 11.93 0.01
N ARG A 123 11.66 11.48 0.16
CA ARG A 123 11.09 11.04 1.45
C ARG A 123 10.54 9.64 1.35
N LEU A 124 10.53 8.94 2.47
CA LEU A 124 9.83 7.65 2.57
C LEU A 124 8.42 7.91 3.07
N LYS A 125 7.45 7.31 2.40
CA LYS A 125 6.06 7.23 2.85
C LYS A 125 5.61 5.79 2.95
N TRP A 126 4.60 5.54 3.75
CA TRP A 126 4.18 4.20 4.16
C TRP A 126 2.70 3.98 3.92
N LYS A 127 2.35 2.75 3.56
CA LYS A 127 0.95 2.31 3.49
C LYS A 127 0.36 2.25 4.90
N PRO A 128 -0.95 2.48 5.07
CA PRO A 128 -1.64 2.38 6.37
C PRO A 128 -1.36 1.07 7.13
N SER A 129 -1.17 -0.05 6.43
CA SER A 129 -0.78 -1.35 7.03
C SER A 129 0.43 -1.31 7.97
N ILE A 130 1.29 -0.28 7.89
CA ILE A 130 2.41 -0.13 8.82
C ILE A 130 1.94 0.20 10.24
N ILE A 131 0.78 0.85 10.38
CA ILE A 131 0.18 1.22 11.67
C ILE A 131 -0.19 -0.04 12.43
N ASP A 132 -0.91 -0.97 11.79
CA ASP A 132 -1.31 -2.25 12.40
C ASP A 132 -0.09 -3.03 12.90
N ILE A 133 1.00 -3.04 12.11
CA ILE A 133 2.25 -3.71 12.45
C ILE A 133 2.91 -3.05 13.66
N LEU A 134 2.92 -1.72 13.74
CA LEU A 134 3.53 -0.99 14.84
C LEU A 134 2.66 -1.08 16.11
N GLU A 135 1.34 -0.96 15.98
CA GLU A 135 0.38 -1.04 17.07
C GLU A 135 0.41 -2.40 17.77
N ALA A 136 0.49 -3.51 17.01
CA ALA A 136 0.62 -4.86 17.53
C ALA A 136 1.87 -5.07 18.41
N VAL A 137 2.85 -4.17 18.33
CA VAL A 137 4.07 -4.22 19.14
C VAL A 137 4.08 -3.17 20.25
N ILE A 138 3.42 -2.04 20.05
CA ILE A 138 3.30 -0.97 21.06
C ILE A 138 2.34 -1.39 22.17
N THR A 139 1.26 -2.08 21.83
CA THR A 139 0.30 -2.60 22.80
C THR A 139 0.71 -4.03 23.17
N PRO A 140 1.27 -4.29 24.37
CA PRO A 140 1.50 -5.66 24.78
C PRO A 140 0.13 -6.32 24.89
N THR A 141 -0.07 -7.38 24.11
CA THR A 141 -1.23 -8.25 24.23
C THR A 141 -1.41 -8.59 25.70
N VAL A 142 -2.47 -8.05 26.31
CA VAL A 142 -2.94 -8.51 27.61
C VAL A 142 -3.47 -9.92 27.36
N LEU A 143 -2.60 -10.91 27.53
CA LEU A 143 -2.96 -12.31 27.69
C LEU A 143 -3.29 -12.58 29.15
#